data_AF-A0A2E3I1Z8-F1
#
_entry.id   AF-A0A2E3I1Z8-F1
#
_cell.length_a   1.000
_cell.length_b   1.000
_cell.length_c   1.000
_cell.angle_alpha   90.00
_cell.angle_beta   90.00
_cell.angle_gamma   90.00
#
_symmetry.space_group_name_H-M   'P 1'
#
loop_
_entity.id
_entity.type
_entity.pdbx_description
1 polymer ?
#
loop_
_entity_poly.entity_id
_entity_poly.type
_entity_poly.pdbx_seq_one_letter_code
_entity_poly.pdbx_strand_id
1 'polypeptide(L)'
;MLNRILYTLKLKKRPPTPDKETLVGMHPLRNQLVEWEVDDRGEVVLKIPQTHKKWLRLMAKIFKLPPIRVVVLDEVGSHVWQLCDGYHNIKQIVKSLRDRYKMTRKEAETSLFSYMQTLGKRGIIGFAMPQKKKKVKQPTDKEREKRGEQTNAAEPVSNASPNRATSQV
;
A
#
# COMPACT_ATOMS: atom_id res chain seq x y z
N MET A 1 8.06 20.56 -4.06
CA MET A 1 9.27 21.03 -4.79
C MET A 1 10.54 20.31 -4.35
N LEU A 2 10.75 20.03 -3.05
CA LEU A 2 11.99 19.40 -2.54
C LEU A 2 12.32 18.01 -3.11
N ASN A 3 11.33 17.13 -3.31
CA ASN A 3 11.60 15.78 -3.81
C ASN A 3 12.28 15.75 -5.19
N ARG A 4 12.07 16.75 -6.03
CA ARG A 4 12.68 16.82 -7.37
C ARG A 4 14.18 17.12 -7.31
N ILE A 5 14.61 17.95 -6.36
CA ILE A 5 16.02 18.31 -6.12
C ILE A 5 16.79 17.11 -5.53
N LEU A 6 16.15 16.32 -4.67
CA LEU A 6 16.77 15.13 -4.08
C LEU A 6 17.09 14.04 -5.11
N TYR A 7 16.30 13.92 -6.18
CA TYR A 7 16.55 12.98 -7.26
C TYR A 7 17.62 13.47 -8.25
N THR A 8 17.76 14.78 -8.46
CA THR A 8 18.82 15.35 -9.32
C THR A 8 20.19 15.26 -8.66
N LEU A 9 20.26 15.30 -7.33
CA LEU A 9 21.50 15.18 -6.55
C LEU A 9 21.95 13.73 -6.30
N LYS A 10 21.31 12.71 -6.91
CA LYS A 10 21.58 11.27 -6.68
C LYS A 10 21.45 10.79 -5.21
N LEU A 11 20.95 11.62 -4.30
CA LEU A 11 20.83 11.32 -2.86
C LEU A 11 19.73 10.29 -2.55
N LYS A 12 18.82 10.02 -3.51
CA LYS A 12 17.75 9.02 -3.35
C LYS A 12 17.64 8.18 -4.62
N LYS A 13 17.86 6.85 -4.51
CA LYS A 13 17.61 5.92 -5.62
C LYS A 13 16.12 5.95 -5.97
N ARG A 14 15.79 6.08 -7.27
CA ARG A 14 14.41 5.89 -7.72
C ARG A 14 13.99 4.48 -7.34
N PRO A 15 12.76 4.27 -6.83
CA PRO A 15 12.27 2.91 -6.61
C PRO A 15 12.38 2.17 -7.96
N PRO A 16 12.91 0.93 -7.97
CA PRO A 16 13.03 0.16 -9.20
C PRO A 16 11.63 0.00 -9.81
N THR A 17 11.54 0.09 -11.13
CA THR A 17 10.32 -0.27 -11.86
C THR A 17 10.01 -1.73 -11.53
N PRO A 18 8.80 -2.06 -11.05
CA PRO A 18 8.50 -3.45 -10.72
C PRO A 18 8.57 -4.30 -11.98
N ASP A 19 9.14 -5.50 -11.88
CA ASP A 19 9.08 -6.50 -12.92
C ASP A 19 7.63 -6.94 -13.15
N LYS A 20 7.34 -7.51 -14.34
CA LYS A 20 5.97 -7.90 -14.72
C LYS A 20 5.33 -8.85 -13.71
N GLU A 21 6.12 -9.75 -13.15
CA GLU A 21 5.63 -10.77 -12.21
C GLU A 21 5.23 -10.14 -10.86
N THR A 22 6.06 -9.21 -10.37
CA THR A 22 5.70 -8.37 -9.23
C THR A 22 4.47 -7.50 -9.48
N LEU A 23 4.34 -6.87 -10.66
CA LEU A 23 3.15 -6.06 -11.00
C LEU A 23 1.87 -6.87 -10.89
N VAL A 24 1.85 -8.06 -11.47
CA VAL A 24 0.67 -8.93 -11.48
C VAL A 24 0.29 -9.42 -10.08
N GLY A 25 1.25 -9.43 -9.14
CA GLY A 25 1.03 -9.72 -7.73
C GLY A 25 0.59 -8.53 -6.88
N MET A 26 0.50 -7.32 -7.43
CA MET A 26 0.05 -6.15 -6.69
C MET A 26 -1.46 -6.19 -6.42
N HIS A 27 -1.86 -5.57 -5.32
CA HIS A 27 -3.26 -5.46 -4.90
C HIS A 27 -3.75 -4.02 -5.08
N PRO A 28 -4.62 -3.74 -6.07
CA PRO A 28 -5.24 -2.42 -6.22
C PRO A 28 -6.13 -2.10 -5.03
N LEU A 29 -6.01 -0.87 -4.52
CA LEU A 29 -6.79 -0.35 -3.40
C LEU A 29 -7.41 0.99 -3.79
N ARG A 30 -8.72 1.13 -3.57
CA ARG A 30 -9.45 2.38 -3.79
C ARG A 30 -9.01 3.48 -2.82
N ASN A 31 -8.97 4.71 -3.31
CA ASN A 31 -8.82 5.88 -2.47
C ASN A 31 -10.12 6.12 -1.68
N GLN A 32 -10.04 6.10 -0.35
CA GLN A 32 -11.20 6.28 0.54
C GLN A 32 -11.85 7.68 0.44
N LEU A 33 -11.15 8.67 -0.11
CA LEU A 33 -11.71 10.00 -0.38
C LEU A 33 -12.62 10.02 -1.62
N VAL A 34 -12.65 8.95 -2.40
CA VAL A 34 -13.53 8.82 -3.56
C VAL A 34 -14.79 8.10 -3.11
N GLU A 35 -15.87 8.84 -3.01
CA GLU A 35 -17.20 8.27 -2.78
C GLU A 35 -17.67 7.56 -4.05
N TRP A 36 -18.38 6.44 -3.89
CA TRP A 36 -18.93 5.71 -5.01
C TRP A 36 -20.20 4.97 -4.61
N GLU A 37 -21.07 4.77 -5.59
CA GLU A 37 -22.32 4.02 -5.46
C GLU A 37 -22.55 3.17 -6.71
N VAL A 38 -23.46 2.21 -6.62
CA VAL A 38 -23.93 1.44 -7.77
C VAL A 38 -25.31 1.96 -8.14
N ASP A 39 -25.51 2.31 -9.39
CA ASP A 39 -26.80 2.82 -9.87
C ASP A 39 -27.79 1.68 -10.19
N ASP A 40 -28.98 2.07 -10.62
CA ASP A 40 -30.07 1.13 -10.97
C ASP A 40 -29.72 0.21 -12.16
N ARG A 41 -28.69 0.54 -12.94
CA ARG A 41 -28.20 -0.25 -14.07
C ARG A 41 -27.07 -1.21 -13.68
N GLY A 42 -26.62 -1.16 -12.43
CA GLY A 42 -25.48 -1.92 -11.95
C GLY A 42 -24.13 -1.30 -12.31
N GLU A 43 -24.11 -0.05 -12.78
CA GLU A 43 -22.90 0.70 -13.12
C GLU A 43 -22.40 1.47 -11.90
N VAL A 44 -21.08 1.59 -11.78
CA VAL A 44 -20.44 2.30 -10.67
C VAL A 44 -20.37 3.79 -10.98
N VAL A 45 -20.93 4.60 -10.08
CA VAL A 45 -20.85 6.06 -10.13
C VAL A 45 -19.80 6.55 -9.14
N LEU A 46 -18.76 7.23 -9.62
CA LEU A 46 -17.70 7.81 -8.81
C LEU A 46 -17.93 9.30 -8.57
N LYS A 47 -17.89 9.74 -7.31
CA LYS A 47 -17.94 11.14 -6.87
C LYS A 47 -16.53 11.55 -6.43
N ILE A 48 -15.78 12.18 -7.35
CA ILE A 48 -14.37 12.49 -7.16
C ILE A 48 -14.20 13.95 -6.70
N PRO A 49 -13.62 14.21 -5.52
CA PRO A 49 -13.35 15.58 -5.08
C PRO A 49 -12.26 16.21 -5.96
N GLN A 50 -12.52 17.43 -6.43
CA GLN A 50 -11.58 18.17 -7.26
C GLN A 50 -10.67 19.06 -6.40
N THR A 51 -9.38 18.69 -6.30
CA THR A 51 -8.39 19.58 -5.68
C THR A 51 -8.02 20.69 -6.67
N HIS A 52 -8.71 21.84 -6.58
CA HIS A 52 -8.36 23.02 -7.35
C HIS A 52 -7.07 23.65 -6.79
N LYS A 53 -6.15 24.05 -7.69
CA LYS A 53 -5.01 24.91 -7.31
C LYS A 53 -5.54 26.21 -6.71
N LYS A 54 -4.80 26.85 -5.79
CA LYS A 54 -5.27 28.04 -5.03
C LYS A 54 -5.86 29.15 -5.93
N TRP A 55 -5.21 29.47 -7.04
CA TRP A 55 -5.69 30.44 -8.04
C TRP A 55 -6.99 30.00 -8.73
N LEU A 56 -7.09 28.71 -9.05
CA LEU A 56 -8.27 28.10 -9.66
C LEU A 56 -9.44 27.98 -8.67
N ARG A 57 -9.16 27.89 -7.36
CA ARG A 57 -10.17 27.91 -6.30
C ARG A 57 -10.84 29.28 -6.18
N LEU A 58 -10.08 30.35 -6.42
CA LEU A 58 -10.62 31.72 -6.48
C LEU A 58 -11.55 31.90 -7.68
N MET A 59 -11.11 31.44 -8.86
CA MET A 59 -11.94 31.45 -10.08
C MET A 59 -13.16 30.54 -9.97
N ALA A 60 -13.03 29.35 -9.36
CA ALA A 60 -14.15 28.45 -9.16
C ALA A 60 -15.26 29.07 -8.27
N LYS A 61 -14.89 29.92 -7.30
CA LYS A 61 -15.86 30.66 -6.48
C LYS A 61 -16.61 31.71 -7.29
N ILE A 62 -15.93 32.38 -8.22
CA ILE A 62 -16.51 33.37 -9.13
C ILE A 62 -17.47 32.69 -10.13
N PHE A 63 -17.05 31.56 -10.71
CA PHE A 63 -17.80 30.82 -11.72
C PHE A 63 -18.72 29.72 -11.16
N LYS A 64 -18.92 29.64 -9.83
CA LYS A 64 -19.71 28.60 -9.14
C LYS A 64 -19.42 27.16 -9.63
N LEU A 65 -18.16 26.85 -9.87
CA LEU A 65 -17.76 25.55 -10.40
C LEU A 65 -17.98 24.47 -9.33
N PRO A 66 -18.65 23.34 -9.64
CA PRO A 66 -18.91 22.30 -8.66
C PRO A 66 -17.60 21.67 -8.16
N PRO A 67 -17.45 21.46 -6.85
CA PRO A 67 -16.21 20.91 -6.27
C PRO A 67 -16.05 19.40 -6.48
N ILE A 68 -17.10 18.73 -6.95
CA ILE A 68 -17.16 17.28 -7.15
C ILE A 68 -17.37 17.00 -8.63
N ARG A 69 -16.57 16.07 -9.16
CA ARG A 69 -16.76 15.52 -10.51
C ARG A 69 -17.41 14.14 -10.39
N VAL A 70 -18.55 13.96 -11.04
CA VAL A 70 -19.22 12.67 -11.15
C VAL A 70 -18.76 11.96 -12.44
N VAL A 71 -18.41 10.68 -12.34
CA VAL A 71 -18.03 9.83 -13.48
C VAL A 71 -18.75 8.49 -13.35
N VAL A 72 -19.54 8.13 -14.36
CA VAL A 72 -20.14 6.80 -14.46
C VAL A 72 -19.14 5.88 -15.17
N LEU A 73 -18.90 4.71 -14.61
CA LEU A 73 -18.06 3.68 -15.21
C LEU A 73 -18.91 2.78 -16.09
N ASP A 74 -18.32 2.31 -17.19
CA ASP A 74 -18.90 1.27 -18.03
C ASP A 74 -19.00 -0.06 -17.27
N GLU A 75 -19.74 -1.03 -17.81
CA GLU A 75 -19.92 -2.34 -17.19
C GLU A 75 -18.59 -3.01 -16.81
N VAL A 76 -17.62 -3.00 -17.73
CA VAL A 76 -16.30 -3.62 -17.52
C VAL A 76 -15.52 -2.85 -16.43
N GLY A 77 -15.48 -1.53 -16.51
CA GLY A 77 -14.82 -0.69 -15.50
C GLY A 77 -15.46 -0.82 -14.12
N SER A 78 -16.79 -0.91 -14.06
CA SER A 78 -17.57 -1.13 -12.84
C SER A 78 -17.23 -2.46 -12.18
N HIS A 79 -17.10 -3.53 -12.97
CA HIS A 79 -16.67 -4.84 -12.47
C HIS A 79 -15.24 -4.79 -11.92
N VAL A 80 -14.30 -4.17 -12.65
CA VAL A 80 -12.91 -4.01 -12.18
C VAL A 80 -12.84 -3.17 -10.91
N TRP A 81 -13.60 -2.08 -10.83
CA TRP A 81 -13.65 -1.20 -9.67
C TRP A 81 -14.06 -1.94 -8.40
N GLN A 82 -15.08 -2.79 -8.49
CA GLN A 82 -15.55 -3.59 -7.35
C GLN A 82 -14.47 -4.55 -6.84
N LEU A 83 -13.62 -5.06 -7.74
CA LEU A 83 -12.47 -5.91 -7.39
C LEU A 83 -11.25 -5.12 -6.89
N CYS A 84 -11.27 -3.78 -6.90
CA CYS A 84 -10.18 -2.95 -6.37
C CYS A 84 -10.31 -2.76 -4.84
N ASP A 85 -10.42 -3.86 -4.10
CA ASP A 85 -10.70 -3.91 -2.66
C ASP A 85 -9.44 -4.08 -1.79
N GLY A 86 -8.27 -4.23 -2.40
CA GLY A 86 -7.02 -4.55 -1.70
C GLY A 86 -6.86 -6.04 -1.38
N TYR A 87 -7.87 -6.87 -1.61
CA TYR A 87 -7.82 -8.32 -1.40
C TYR A 87 -7.52 -9.05 -2.71
N HIS A 88 -8.12 -8.62 -3.81
CA HIS A 88 -7.84 -9.20 -5.13
C HIS A 88 -6.54 -8.62 -5.68
N ASN A 89 -5.66 -9.49 -6.18
CA ASN A 89 -4.48 -9.06 -6.94
C ASN A 89 -4.81 -8.91 -8.43
N ILE A 90 -3.91 -8.25 -9.18
CA ILE A 90 -4.08 -8.04 -10.62
C ILE A 90 -4.29 -9.35 -11.37
N LYS A 91 -3.58 -10.44 -11.02
CA LYS A 91 -3.78 -11.77 -11.66
C LYS A 91 -5.22 -12.27 -11.56
N GLN A 92 -5.82 -12.13 -10.38
CA GLN A 92 -7.19 -12.56 -10.11
C GLN A 92 -8.19 -11.70 -10.91
N ILE A 93 -7.95 -10.39 -11.00
CA ILE A 93 -8.80 -9.49 -11.77
C ILE A 93 -8.72 -9.81 -13.27
N VAL A 94 -7.52 -10.05 -13.81
CA VAL A 94 -7.35 -10.50 -15.20
C VAL A 94 -8.12 -11.80 -15.45
N LYS A 95 -8.03 -12.78 -14.53
CA LYS A 95 -8.80 -14.02 -14.64
C LYS A 95 -10.31 -13.75 -14.65
N SER A 96 -10.79 -12.93 -13.74
CA SER A 96 -12.21 -12.56 -13.65
C SER A 96 -12.73 -11.91 -14.94
N LEU A 97 -11.94 -11.01 -15.55
CA LEU A 97 -12.28 -10.38 -16.83
C LEU A 97 -12.37 -11.40 -17.98
N ARG A 98 -11.43 -12.33 -18.06
CA ARG A 98 -11.46 -13.40 -19.07
C ARG A 98 -12.68 -14.30 -18.90
N ASP A 99 -12.98 -14.69 -17.67
CA ASP A 99 -14.04 -15.64 -17.38
C ASP A 99 -15.43 -15.03 -17.65
N ARG A 100 -15.63 -13.76 -17.25
CA ARG A 100 -16.89 -13.01 -17.41
C ARG A 100 -17.11 -12.51 -18.84
N TYR A 101 -16.12 -11.82 -19.42
CA TYR A 101 -16.26 -11.13 -20.71
C TYR A 101 -15.66 -11.89 -21.89
N LYS A 102 -15.24 -13.14 -21.69
CA LYS A 102 -14.65 -14.03 -22.72
C LYS A 102 -13.45 -13.43 -23.46
N MET A 103 -12.73 -12.51 -22.81
CA MET A 103 -11.54 -11.87 -23.36
C MET A 103 -10.37 -12.85 -23.46
N THR A 104 -9.50 -12.65 -24.44
CA THR A 104 -8.18 -13.30 -24.44
C THR A 104 -7.34 -12.77 -23.27
N ARG A 105 -6.31 -13.52 -22.89
CA ARG A 105 -5.40 -13.08 -21.81
C ARG A 105 -4.74 -11.74 -22.13
N LYS A 106 -4.30 -11.55 -23.38
CA LYS A 106 -3.58 -10.34 -23.80
C LYS A 106 -4.48 -9.11 -23.78
N GLU A 107 -5.72 -9.25 -24.23
CA GLU A 107 -6.73 -8.18 -24.17
C GLU A 107 -7.06 -7.82 -22.72
N ALA A 108 -7.36 -8.81 -21.87
CA ALA A 108 -7.67 -8.57 -20.47
C ALA A 108 -6.51 -7.87 -19.73
N GLU A 109 -5.26 -8.32 -19.94
CA GLU A 109 -4.08 -7.66 -19.37
C GLU A 109 -3.97 -6.21 -19.86
N THR A 110 -4.06 -5.98 -21.18
CA THR A 110 -3.87 -4.64 -21.77
C THR A 110 -4.94 -3.65 -21.34
N SER A 111 -6.21 -4.05 -21.40
CA SER A 111 -7.34 -3.22 -20.99
C SER A 111 -7.28 -2.90 -19.50
N LEU A 112 -6.99 -3.90 -18.66
CA LEU A 112 -6.87 -3.70 -17.22
C LEU A 112 -5.74 -2.72 -16.88
N PHE A 113 -4.55 -2.91 -17.46
CA PHE A 113 -3.41 -2.03 -17.20
C PHE A 113 -3.67 -0.60 -17.66
N SER A 114 -4.28 -0.40 -18.83
CA SER A 114 -4.66 0.93 -19.33
C SER A 114 -5.63 1.64 -18.38
N TYR A 115 -6.65 0.91 -17.92
CA TYR A 115 -7.65 1.41 -16.98
C TYR A 115 -7.02 1.77 -15.62
N MET A 116 -6.26 0.85 -15.05
CA MET A 116 -5.53 1.03 -13.80
C MET A 116 -4.55 2.20 -13.85
N GLN A 117 -3.83 2.37 -14.97
CA GLN A 117 -2.92 3.50 -15.16
C GLN A 117 -3.67 4.83 -15.16
N THR A 118 -4.87 4.87 -15.76
CA THR A 118 -5.71 6.08 -15.78
C THR A 118 -6.21 6.44 -14.38
N LEU A 119 -6.70 5.46 -13.63
CA LEU A 119 -7.15 5.67 -12.25
C LEU A 119 -5.99 6.04 -11.31
N GLY A 120 -4.83 5.38 -11.45
CA GLY A 120 -3.63 5.64 -10.66
C GLY A 120 -3.03 7.03 -10.91
N LYS A 121 -2.97 7.48 -12.17
CA LYS A 121 -2.53 8.85 -12.52
C LYS A 121 -3.40 9.94 -11.88
N ARG A 122 -4.68 9.64 -11.65
CA ARG A 122 -5.65 10.54 -11.02
C ARG A 122 -5.72 10.40 -9.51
N GLY A 123 -4.95 9.49 -8.91
CA GLY A 123 -4.98 9.22 -7.47
C GLY A 123 -6.28 8.60 -6.98
N ILE A 124 -7.05 7.95 -7.87
CA ILE A 124 -8.32 7.30 -7.56
C ILE A 124 -8.08 5.90 -6.97
N ILE A 125 -7.01 5.24 -7.42
CA ILE A 125 -6.55 3.96 -6.86
C ILE A 125 -5.06 4.03 -6.53
N GLY A 126 -4.64 3.25 -5.55
CA GLY A 126 -3.25 2.92 -5.24
C GLY A 126 -3.00 1.42 -5.41
N PHE A 127 -1.75 1.01 -5.21
CA PHE A 127 -1.36 -0.41 -5.28
C PHE A 127 -0.54 -0.79 -4.05
N ALA A 128 -0.97 -1.84 -3.36
CA ALA A 128 -0.23 -2.46 -2.28
C ALA A 128 0.68 -3.56 -2.86
N MET A 129 1.92 -3.60 -2.36
CA MET A 129 2.89 -4.64 -2.71
C MET A 129 2.80 -5.76 -1.67
N PRO A 130 2.79 -7.04 -2.10
CA PRO A 130 2.91 -8.14 -1.17
C PRO A 130 4.30 -8.08 -0.51
N GLN A 131 4.34 -7.80 0.79
CA GLN A 131 5.59 -7.75 1.54
C GLN A 131 6.15 -9.17 1.63
N LYS A 132 7.30 -9.44 0.99
CA LYS A 132 8.06 -10.66 1.28
C LYS A 132 8.41 -10.62 2.77
N LYS A 133 7.76 -11.47 3.60
CA LYS A 133 8.12 -11.62 5.02
C LYS A 133 9.62 -11.87 5.10
N LYS A 134 10.40 -10.92 5.61
CA LYS A 134 11.79 -11.18 6.00
C LYS A 134 11.73 -12.31 7.02
N LYS A 135 12.31 -13.47 6.73
CA LYS A 135 12.55 -14.49 7.76
C LYS A 135 13.37 -13.81 8.85
N VAL A 136 12.75 -13.49 9.98
CA VAL A 136 13.48 -13.23 11.22
C VAL A 136 14.26 -14.51 11.46
N LYS A 137 15.59 -14.46 11.31
CA LYS A 137 16.46 -15.55 11.76
C LYS A 137 16.16 -15.68 13.25
N GLN A 138 15.42 -16.73 13.64
CA GLN A 138 15.42 -17.15 15.03
C GLN A 138 16.90 -17.40 15.38
N PRO A 139 17.41 -16.86 16.49
CA PRO A 139 18.76 -17.18 16.94
C PRO A 139 18.87 -18.70 17.01
N THR A 140 19.73 -19.27 16.18
CA THR A 140 20.08 -20.68 16.23
C THR A 140 20.65 -20.99 17.61
N ASP A 141 20.25 -22.12 18.20
CA ASP A 141 20.61 -22.60 19.54
C ASP A 141 22.13 -22.64 19.84
N LYS A 142 22.97 -22.47 18.82
CA LYS A 142 24.44 -22.34 18.91
C LYS A 142 24.93 -21.16 19.76
N GLU A 143 24.08 -20.16 20.05
CA GLU A 143 24.44 -19.01 20.91
C GLU A 143 24.09 -19.23 22.40
N ARG A 144 23.29 -20.27 22.72
CA ARG A 144 23.03 -20.69 24.11
C ARG A 144 24.15 -21.55 24.68
N GLU A 145 24.78 -22.38 23.84
CA GLU A 145 25.86 -23.28 24.26
C GLU A 145 27.13 -22.52 24.68
N LYS A 146 27.45 -21.40 24.01
CA LYS A 146 28.60 -20.56 24.38
C LYS A 146 28.45 -19.79 25.70
N ARG A 147 27.25 -19.74 26.29
CA ARG A 147 27.00 -19.06 27.57
C ARG A 147 27.06 -20.04 28.77
N GLY A 148 27.10 -21.35 28.51
CA GLY A 148 27.12 -22.40 29.55
C GLY A 148 28.50 -22.85 30.02
N GLU A 149 29.58 -22.42 29.36
CA GLU A 149 30.94 -22.97 29.59
C GLU A 149 31.87 -22.03 30.38
N GLN A 150 31.37 -20.90 30.90
CA GLN A 150 32.18 -19.95 31.69
C GLN A 150 31.85 -19.93 33.20
N THR A 151 30.99 -20.80 33.69
CA THR A 151 30.66 -20.87 35.13
C THR A 151 31.06 -22.23 35.70
N ASN A 152 32.36 -22.50 35.81
CA ASN A 152 32.89 -23.54 36.70
C ASN A 152 34.42 -23.37 36.86
N ALA A 153 34.83 -22.44 37.73
CA ALA A 153 36.06 -22.54 38.52
C ALA A 153 36.14 -21.33 39.47
N ALA A 154 36.16 -21.63 40.77
CA ALA A 154 36.47 -20.78 41.94
C ALA A 154 35.29 -20.37 42.84
N GLU A 155 34.85 -21.34 43.64
CA GLU A 155 34.46 -21.12 45.04
C GLU A 155 35.71 -20.95 45.95
N PRO A 156 35.64 -20.62 47.27
CA PRO A 156 34.56 -20.00 48.07
C PRO A 156 35.07 -18.96 49.13
N VAL A 157 34.15 -18.56 50.03
CA VAL A 157 34.33 -18.16 51.44
C VAL A 157 34.36 -16.65 51.77
N SER A 158 33.53 -16.30 52.77
CA SER A 158 33.80 -15.35 53.88
C SER A 158 32.89 -14.13 54.00
N ASN A 159 31.81 -14.36 54.76
CA ASN A 159 31.35 -13.56 55.92
C ASN A 159 30.72 -12.16 55.79
N ALA A 160 29.69 -12.03 56.64
CA ALA A 160 29.25 -10.85 57.38
C ALA A 160 28.25 -9.89 56.71
N SER A 161 26.96 -10.16 57.01
CA SER A 161 25.99 -9.11 57.36
C SER A 161 26.51 -8.33 58.59
N PRO A 162 26.21 -7.03 58.79
CA PRO A 162 24.86 -6.67 59.25
C PRO A 162 24.33 -5.26 58.82
N ASN A 163 23.00 -5.14 58.90
CA ASN A 163 22.19 -3.97 59.29
C ASN A 163 22.72 -2.54 59.09
N ARG A 164 21.91 -1.68 58.46
CA ARG A 164 21.33 -0.51 59.15
C ARG A 164 20.06 0.00 58.48
N ALA A 165 19.03 0.11 59.30
CA ALA A 165 17.75 0.72 59.01
C ALA A 165 17.83 2.26 58.93
N THR A 166 16.70 2.88 58.55
CA THR A 166 16.29 4.28 58.78
C THR A 166 17.07 5.34 57.98
N SER A 167 16.50 6.44 57.47
CA SER A 167 15.27 7.17 57.83
C SER A 167 15.04 8.27 56.76
N GLN A 168 13.78 8.71 56.64
CA GLN A 168 13.38 10.14 56.48
C GLN A 168 13.68 10.85 55.13
N VAL A 169 12.83 11.69 54.53
CA VAL A 169 11.51 12.31 54.83
C VAL A 169 10.76 12.40 53.49
#